data_AF-A0A955AJN1-F1
#
_entry.id   AF-A0A955AJN1-F1
#
_cell.length_a   1.000
_cell.length_b   1.000
_cell.length_c   1.000
_cell.angle_alpha   90.00
_cell.angle_beta   90.00
_cell.angle_gamma   90.00
#
_symmetry.space_group_name_H-M   'P 1'
#
loop_
_entity.id
_entity.type
_entity.pdbx_description
1 polymer ?
#
loop_
_entity_poly.entity_id
_entity_poly.type
_entity_poly.pdbx_seq_one_letter_code
_entity_poly.pdbx_strand_id
1 'polypeptide(L)'
;MLSILVGGADADLFKGKNGDDLLIGGSTVFDGNELAIWAIQSEWNSARSYEERATNLRGPSSSLRANGEVFLVTSGTNATVFEDHDSDELVGGSGRDWYFANLAFDLLDDVSKDEWMDELDL
;
A
#
# COMPACT_ATOMS: atom_id res chain seq x y z
N MET A 1 14.27 7.05 -3.34
CA MET A 1 13.23 7.53 -4.27
C MET A 1 12.05 6.65 -3.96
N LEU A 2 11.07 7.23 -3.26
CA LEU A 2 9.90 6.54 -2.70
C LEU A 2 8.94 6.20 -3.84
N SER A 3 8.37 5.00 -3.83
CA SER A 3 7.49 4.52 -4.88
C SER A 3 6.20 3.97 -4.26
N ILE A 4 5.07 4.47 -4.76
CA ILE A 4 3.80 3.75 -4.64
C ILE A 4 3.70 2.88 -5.87
N LEU A 5 3.59 1.57 -5.69
CA LEU A 5 3.36 0.62 -6.77
C LEU A 5 2.02 -0.08 -6.52
N VAL A 6 1.16 -0.02 -7.53
CA VAL A 6 -0.18 -0.62 -7.52
C VAL A 6 -0.26 -1.58 -8.69
N GLY A 7 -0.60 -2.83 -8.39
CA GLY A 7 -0.79 -3.92 -9.36
C GLY A 7 -1.82 -3.59 -10.42
N GLY A 8 -3.02 -3.32 -9.95
CA GLY A 8 -4.17 -3.34 -10.84
C GLY A 8 -4.77 -4.73 -10.84
N ALA A 9 -4.95 -5.33 -12.01
CA ALA A 9 -5.79 -6.52 -12.19
C ALA A 9 -5.09 -7.70 -12.89
N ASP A 10 -3.77 -7.61 -13.09
CA ASP A 10 -2.96 -8.61 -13.78
C ASP A 10 -1.76 -8.97 -12.87
N ALA A 11 -1.20 -10.18 -13.00
CA ALA A 11 0.02 -10.56 -12.27
C ALA A 11 1.19 -9.58 -12.50
N ASP A 12 1.72 -9.05 -11.40
CA ASP A 12 2.72 -7.99 -11.37
C ASP A 12 4.03 -8.36 -10.67
N LEU A 13 5.12 -7.73 -11.14
CA LEU A 13 6.42 -7.75 -10.47
C LEU A 13 6.76 -6.34 -9.99
N PHE A 14 6.65 -6.11 -8.69
CA PHE A 14 7.01 -4.84 -8.08
C PHE A 14 8.35 -4.91 -7.38
N LYS A 15 9.20 -3.95 -7.72
CA LYS A 15 10.49 -3.74 -7.07
C LYS A 15 10.51 -2.34 -6.50
N GLY A 16 10.35 -2.26 -5.18
CA GLY A 16 10.75 -1.12 -4.38
C GLY A 16 12.24 -0.82 -4.59
N LYS A 17 12.64 0.39 -4.21
CA LYS A 17 13.97 0.94 -4.48
C LYS A 17 14.67 1.27 -3.17
N ASN A 18 15.02 2.55 -3.00
CA ASN A 18 15.63 3.04 -1.77
C ASN A 18 14.63 3.92 -1.04
N GLY A 19 14.37 3.62 0.22
CA GLY A 19 13.41 4.30 1.07
C GLY A 19 12.19 3.43 1.34
N ASP A 20 11.25 3.97 2.11
CA ASP A 20 10.03 3.26 2.50
C ASP A 20 9.04 3.19 1.32
N ASP A 21 8.71 2.00 0.85
CA ASP A 21 7.81 1.79 -0.29
C ASP A 21 6.42 1.27 0.14
N LEU A 22 5.43 1.58 -0.68
CA LEU A 22 4.05 1.11 -0.51
C LEU A 22 3.72 0.20 -1.69
N LEU A 23 3.53 -1.08 -1.40
CA LEU A 23 3.41 -2.16 -2.38
C LEU A 23 2.01 -2.78 -2.28
N ILE A 24 1.24 -2.69 -3.36
CA ILE A 24 -0.12 -3.22 -3.42
C ILE A 24 -0.20 -4.24 -4.56
N GLY A 25 -0.26 -5.52 -4.21
CA GLY A 25 -0.50 -6.65 -5.11
C GLY A 25 -1.99 -6.85 -5.37
N GLY A 26 -2.60 -5.86 -6.00
CA GLY A 26 -4.03 -5.82 -6.23
C GLY A 26 -4.47 -4.45 -6.73
N SER A 27 -5.78 -4.22 -6.69
CA SER A 27 -6.38 -2.98 -7.21
C SER A 27 -6.85 -2.06 -6.09
N THR A 28 -7.03 -0.78 -6.44
CA THR A 28 -7.71 0.17 -5.56
C THR A 28 -8.91 0.82 -6.26
N VAL A 29 -9.88 1.30 -5.48
CA VAL A 29 -10.93 2.18 -6.03
C VAL A 29 -10.36 3.48 -6.65
N PHE A 30 -9.07 3.74 -6.47
CA PHE A 30 -8.39 4.96 -6.86
C PHE A 30 -7.54 4.82 -8.14
N ASP A 31 -7.46 3.66 -8.78
CA ASP A 31 -6.55 3.40 -9.90
C ASP A 31 -6.80 4.34 -11.10
N GLY A 32 -8.02 4.84 -11.25
CA GLY A 32 -8.40 5.86 -12.25
C GLY A 32 -8.51 7.29 -11.72
N ASN A 33 -8.10 7.55 -10.48
CA ASN A 33 -8.26 8.83 -9.78
C ASN A 33 -6.91 9.42 -9.35
N GLU A 34 -6.31 10.19 -10.25
CA GLU A 34 -5.01 10.83 -10.03
C GLU A 34 -4.95 11.67 -8.75
N LEU A 35 -6.03 12.38 -8.40
CA LEU A 35 -6.07 13.20 -7.18
C LEU A 35 -6.03 12.34 -5.91
N ALA A 36 -6.69 11.17 -5.93
CA ALA A 36 -6.64 10.24 -4.81
C ALA A 36 -5.26 9.58 -4.69
N ILE A 37 -4.66 9.18 -5.81
CA ILE A 37 -3.29 8.65 -5.83
C ILE A 37 -2.29 9.71 -5.33
N TRP A 38 -2.45 10.99 -5.69
CA TRP A 38 -1.64 12.08 -5.13
C TRP A 38 -1.86 12.29 -3.63
N ALA A 39 -3.08 12.12 -3.13
CA ALA A 39 -3.36 12.20 -1.70
C ALA A 39 -2.62 11.10 -0.93
N ILE A 40 -2.62 9.86 -1.44
CA ILE A 40 -1.87 8.74 -0.85
C ILE A 40 -0.37 9.05 -0.88
N GLN A 41 0.16 9.49 -2.03
CA GLN A 41 1.57 9.90 -2.16
C GLN A 41 1.94 11.02 -1.19
N SER A 42 1.07 12.01 -1.01
CA SER A 42 1.31 13.14 -0.12
C SER A 42 1.49 12.69 1.33
N GLU A 43 0.67 11.74 1.78
CA GLU A 43 0.83 11.18 3.13
C GLU A 43 2.06 10.28 3.23
N TRP A 44 2.25 9.36 2.28
CA TRP A 44 3.38 8.43 2.30
C TRP A 44 4.74 9.13 2.20
N ASN A 45 4.82 10.27 1.51
CA ASN A 45 6.04 11.08 1.41
C ASN A 45 6.16 12.17 2.49
N SER A 46 5.25 12.21 3.47
CA SER A 46 5.30 13.21 4.52
C SER A 46 6.50 12.99 5.46
N ALA A 47 6.89 14.03 6.21
CA ALA A 47 7.98 13.96 7.19
C ALA A 47 7.63 13.17 8.46
N ARG A 48 6.48 12.49 8.48
CA ARG A 48 5.99 11.70 9.62
C ARG A 48 6.70 10.36 9.70
N SER A 49 6.58 9.69 10.84
CA SER A 49 7.11 8.34 10.98
C SER A 49 6.39 7.38 10.01
N TYR A 50 7.00 6.23 9.73
CA TYR A 50 6.35 5.15 8.96
C TYR A 50 4.99 4.77 9.58
N GLU A 51 4.96 4.59 10.89
CA GLU A 51 3.77 4.20 11.64
C GLU A 51 2.68 5.26 11.54
N GLU A 52 3.04 6.54 11.62
CA GLU A 52 2.10 7.65 11.48
C GLU A 52 1.51 7.72 10.07
N ARG A 53 2.36 7.58 9.03
CA ARG A 53 1.92 7.59 7.63
C ARG A 53 0.95 6.44 7.33
N ALA A 54 1.33 5.23 7.73
CA ALA A 54 0.49 4.06 7.51
C ALA A 54 -0.81 4.13 8.32
N THR A 55 -0.75 4.59 9.58
CA THR A 55 -1.95 4.80 10.41
C THR A 55 -2.90 5.85 9.81
N ASN A 56 -2.37 6.91 9.20
CA ASN A 56 -3.17 7.92 8.52
C ASN A 56 -3.83 7.39 7.24
N LEU A 57 -3.18 6.46 6.53
CA LEU A 57 -3.72 5.83 5.34
C LEU A 57 -4.73 4.71 5.67
N ARG A 58 -4.62 4.03 6.81
CA ARG A 58 -5.59 2.98 7.22
C ARG A 58 -6.97 3.51 7.59
N GLY A 59 -7.08 4.80 7.91
CA GLY A 59 -8.37 5.39 8.29
C GLY A 59 -8.25 6.74 9.01
N PRO A 60 -9.38 7.34 9.43
CA PRO A 60 -9.41 8.64 10.10
C PRO A 60 -8.96 8.51 11.56
N SER A 61 -7.68 8.21 11.77
CA SER A 61 -7.03 8.02 13.07
C SER A 61 -6.47 9.34 13.64
N SER A 62 -6.21 10.32 12.77
CA SER A 62 -5.66 11.63 13.11
C SER A 62 -6.28 12.76 12.28
N SER A 63 -6.37 13.95 12.87
CA SER A 63 -6.71 15.18 12.13
C SER A 63 -5.53 15.77 11.36
N LEU A 64 -4.30 15.36 11.68
CA LEU A 64 -3.07 15.80 11.02
C LEU A 64 -2.63 14.75 9.99
N ARG A 65 -3.22 14.82 8.80
CA ARG A 65 -2.93 13.91 7.68
C ARG A 65 -2.99 14.65 6.34
N ALA A 66 -2.25 14.17 5.36
CA ALA A 66 -2.10 14.77 4.03
C ALA A 66 -2.89 14.03 2.93
N ASN A 67 -3.49 12.89 3.27
CA ASN A 67 -4.34 12.07 2.40
C ASN A 67 -5.82 12.49 2.37
N GLY A 68 -6.23 13.52 3.11
CA GLY A 68 -7.64 13.95 3.13
C GLY A 68 -8.57 12.82 3.57
N GLU A 69 -9.57 12.47 2.77
CA GLU A 69 -10.51 11.36 3.04
C GLU A 69 -10.18 10.10 2.23
N VAL A 70 -8.95 9.99 1.71
CA VAL A 70 -8.49 8.85 0.91
C VAL A 70 -7.78 7.86 1.81
N PHE A 71 -8.34 6.66 1.98
CA PHE A 71 -7.83 5.63 2.87
C PHE A 71 -7.64 4.30 2.13
N LEU A 72 -6.66 3.50 2.54
CA LEU A 72 -6.40 2.14 2.10
C LEU A 72 -7.01 1.18 3.12
N VAL A 73 -8.18 0.66 2.79
CA VAL A 73 -9.01 -0.16 3.67
C VAL A 73 -9.21 -1.51 2.99
N THR A 74 -8.77 -2.58 3.64
CA THR A 74 -8.80 -3.94 3.06
C THR A 74 -10.08 -4.72 3.36
N SER A 75 -10.96 -4.20 4.22
CA SER A 75 -12.14 -4.95 4.68
C SER A 75 -13.36 -4.08 4.98
N GLY A 76 -14.53 -4.74 4.99
CA GLY A 76 -15.82 -4.11 5.28
C GLY A 76 -16.47 -3.40 4.09
N THR A 77 -17.63 -2.76 4.31
CA THR A 77 -18.44 -2.16 3.24
C THR A 77 -17.79 -0.96 2.54
N ASN A 78 -16.72 -0.42 3.13
CA ASN A 78 -15.98 0.72 2.62
C ASN A 78 -14.55 0.32 2.23
N ALA A 79 -14.31 -0.95 1.91
CA ALA A 79 -13.03 -1.40 1.40
C ALA A 79 -12.67 -0.62 0.13
N THR A 80 -11.38 -0.29 0.02
CA THR A 80 -10.81 0.53 -1.06
C THR A 80 -9.61 -0.13 -1.72
N VAL A 81 -9.07 -1.20 -1.13
CA VAL A 81 -8.04 -2.07 -1.71
C VAL A 81 -8.65 -3.46 -1.84
N PHE A 82 -8.44 -4.09 -2.99
CA PHE A 82 -8.99 -5.39 -3.32
C PHE A 82 -7.92 -6.29 -3.90
N GLU A 83 -8.03 -7.57 -3.58
CA GLU A 83 -7.30 -8.63 -4.24
C GLU A 83 -7.75 -8.75 -5.71
N ASP A 84 -6.84 -9.20 -6.59
CA ASP A 84 -7.06 -9.29 -8.04
C ASP A 84 -7.07 -10.73 -8.59
N HIS A 85 -7.02 -11.73 -7.72
CA HIS A 85 -6.97 -13.16 -8.00
C HIS A 85 -5.75 -13.65 -8.78
N ASP A 86 -4.74 -12.81 -8.96
CA ASP A 86 -3.47 -13.19 -9.59
C ASP A 86 -2.38 -13.37 -8.51
N SER A 87 -1.20 -13.84 -8.95
CA SER A 87 -0.07 -14.11 -8.07
C SER A 87 1.02 -13.08 -8.37
N ASP A 88 1.30 -12.24 -7.37
CA ASP A 88 2.25 -11.15 -7.50
C ASP A 88 3.60 -11.44 -6.83
N GLU A 89 4.65 -10.78 -7.31
CA GLU A 89 5.95 -10.74 -6.64
C GLU A 89 6.22 -9.31 -6.15
N LEU A 90 6.13 -9.09 -4.84
CA LEU A 90 6.36 -7.80 -4.19
C LEU A 90 7.73 -7.81 -3.49
N VAL A 91 8.69 -7.05 -4.04
CA VAL A 91 10.05 -6.93 -3.53
C VAL A 91 10.23 -5.55 -2.91
N GLY A 92 10.37 -5.46 -1.59
CA GLY A 92 10.54 -4.21 -0.83
C GLY A 92 11.83 -3.45 -1.16
N GLY A 93 12.95 -4.14 -1.03
CA GLY A 93 14.25 -3.49 -1.13
C GLY A 93 14.60 -2.75 0.16
N SER A 94 15.40 -1.68 0.05
CA SER A 94 15.93 -1.04 1.26
C SER A 94 14.95 -0.01 1.81
N GLY A 95 14.53 -0.15 3.06
CA GLY A 95 13.62 0.80 3.69
C GLY A 95 12.79 0.12 4.76
N ARG A 96 11.64 0.70 5.06
CA ARG A 96 10.51 -0.02 5.63
C ARG A 96 9.36 0.03 4.67
N ASP A 97 8.97 -1.12 4.19
CA ASP A 97 7.93 -1.25 3.18
C ASP A 97 6.60 -1.64 3.82
N TRP A 98 5.51 -1.28 3.16
CA TRP A 98 4.17 -1.68 3.57
C TRP A 98 3.50 -2.43 2.44
N TYR A 99 3.20 -3.70 2.70
CA TYR A 99 2.65 -4.65 1.75
C TYR A 99 1.14 -4.80 1.93
N PHE A 100 0.42 -4.79 0.82
CA PHE A 100 -0.95 -5.28 0.68
C PHE A 100 -0.89 -6.43 -0.29
N ALA A 101 -1.18 -7.64 0.19
CA ALA A 101 -0.96 -8.86 -0.56
C ALA A 101 -1.91 -9.97 -0.12
N ASN A 102 -2.17 -10.91 -1.01
CA ASN A 102 -2.75 -12.20 -0.69
C ASN A 102 -1.62 -13.15 -0.24
N LEU A 103 -1.48 -13.43 1.06
CA LEU A 103 -0.34 -14.21 1.57
C LEU A 103 -0.43 -15.70 1.21
N ALA A 104 -1.52 -16.15 0.59
CA ALA A 104 -1.64 -17.50 0.07
C ALA A 104 -1.10 -17.65 -1.37
N PHE A 105 -1.09 -16.57 -2.17
CA PHE A 105 -0.71 -16.60 -3.58
C PHE A 105 0.46 -15.68 -3.93
N ASP A 106 0.66 -14.58 -3.20
CA ASP A 106 1.71 -13.62 -3.48
C ASP A 106 3.05 -14.02 -2.84
N LEU A 107 4.11 -13.68 -3.54
CA LEU A 107 5.48 -13.81 -3.06
C LEU A 107 5.98 -12.45 -2.56
N LEU A 108 6.29 -12.38 -1.27
CA LEU A 108 6.90 -11.21 -0.67
C LEU A 108 8.40 -11.45 -0.43
N ASP A 109 9.23 -10.54 -0.93
CA ASP A 109 10.69 -10.58 -0.77
C ASP A 109 11.19 -9.34 -0.02
N ASP A 110 12.25 -9.52 0.77
CA ASP A 110 12.84 -8.53 1.69
C ASP A 110 11.93 -8.09 2.86
N VAL A 111 10.90 -8.87 3.19
CA VAL A 111 10.04 -8.59 4.35
C VAL A 111 10.84 -8.64 5.66
N SER A 112 10.83 -7.54 6.40
CA SER A 112 11.49 -7.41 7.70
C SER A 112 10.48 -7.33 8.86
N LYS A 113 10.95 -7.61 10.08
CA LYS A 113 10.11 -7.64 11.30
C LYS A 113 9.47 -6.29 11.68
N ASP A 114 9.97 -5.20 11.12
CA ASP A 114 9.58 -3.82 11.47
C ASP A 114 8.69 -3.21 10.36
N GLU A 115 8.16 -4.06 9.46
CA GLU A 115 7.28 -3.73 8.35
C GLU A 115 5.87 -4.26 8.56
N TRP A 116 4.92 -3.65 7.87
CA TRP A 116 3.51 -4.01 7.93
C TRP A 116 3.11 -4.79 6.70
N MET A 117 2.25 -5.77 6.92
CA MET A 117 1.61 -6.58 5.91
C MET A 117 0.11 -6.57 6.22
N ASP A 118 -0.70 -6.10 5.28
CA ASP A 118 -2.15 -6.22 5.34
C ASP A 118 -2.59 -7.27 4.34
N GLU A 119 -3.19 -8.34 4.86
CA GLU A 119 -3.77 -9.42 4.06
C GLU A 119 -4.94 -8.88 3.23
N LEU A 120 -4.96 -9.23 1.95
CA LEU A 120 -6.11 -9.08 1.09
C LEU A 120 -6.87 -10.42 1.06
N ASP A 121 -7.99 -10.46 1.79
CA ASP A 121 -8.87 -11.64 1.85
C ASP A 121 -9.73 -11.78 0.58
N LEU A 122 -10.05 -13.02 0.22
CA LEU A 122 -10.99 -13.43 -0.85
C LEU A 122 -12.47 -13.17 -0.51
#